data_AF-A0A939DGM5-F1
#
_entry.id   AF-A0A939DGM5-F1
#
_cell.length_a   1.000
_cell.length_b   1.000
_cell.length_c   1.000
_cell.angle_alpha   90.00
_cell.angle_beta   90.00
_cell.angle_gamma   90.00
#
_symmetry.space_group_name_H-M   'P 1'
#
loop_
_entity.id
_entity.type
_entity.pdbx_description
1 polymer ?
#
loop_
_entity_poly.entity_id
_entity_poly.type
_entity_poly.pdbx_seq_one_letter_code
_entity_poly.pdbx_strand_id
1 'polypeptide(L)' 'MGPLQVVGSVFAAGFGVQSSRNRERDFKQGRFGIFVAAGLVFTLLFIGTVYTVVQLVLNSAGD' A
#
# COMPACT_ATOMS: atom_id res chain seq x y z
N MET A 1 11.30 -6.87 -13.45
CA MET A 1 10.68 -5.52 -13.41
C MET A 1 11.54 -4.63 -12.54
N GLY A 2 11.71 -3.36 -12.91
CA GLY A 2 12.35 -2.40 -12.02
C GLY A 2 11.46 -2.09 -10.80
N PRO A 3 12.02 -1.71 -9.63
CA PRO A 3 11.27 -1.37 -8.42
C PRO A 3 10.18 -0.31 -8.66
N LEU A 4 10.47 0.71 -9.47
CA LEU A 4 9.53 1.77 -9.84
C LEU A 4 8.27 1.24 -10.54
N GLN A 5 8.41 0.17 -11.32
CA GLN A 5 7.30 -0.44 -12.05
C GLN A 5 6.36 -1.22 -11.14
N VAL A 6 6.90 -1.76 -10.04
CA VAL A 6 6.13 -2.43 -8.98
C VAL A 6 5.32 -1.39 -8.21
N VAL A 7 5.95 -0.30 -7.79
CA VAL A 7 5.30 0.81 -7.10
C VAL A 7 4.15 1.36 -7.94
N GLY A 8 4.39 1.65 -9.23
CA GLY A 8 3.35 2.10 -10.15
C GLY A 8 2.20 1.09 -10.33
N SER A 9 2.49 -0.21 -10.34
CA SER A 9 1.44 -1.24 -10.43
C SER A 9 0.59 -1.31 -9.16
N VAL A 10 1.21 -1.21 -7.97
CA VAL A 10 0.51 -1.19 -6.68
C VAL A 10 -0.40 0.04 -6.57
N PHE A 11 0.07 1.22 -6.97
CA PHE A 11 -0.77 2.43 -7.00
C PHE A 11 -1.92 2.30 -7.99
N ALA A 12 -1.67 1.82 -9.22
CA ALA A 12 -2.73 1.62 -10.21
C ALA A 12 -3.79 0.61 -9.72
N ALA A 13 -3.36 -0.45 -9.03
CA ALA A 13 -4.25 -1.41 -8.37
C ALA A 13 -5.07 -0.76 -7.24
N GLY A 14 -4.45 0.04 -6.39
CA GLY A 14 -5.12 0.75 -5.29
C GLY A 14 -6.18 1.75 -5.78
N PHE A 15 -5.90 2.48 -6.86
CA PHE A 15 -6.87 3.40 -7.48
C PHE A 15 -7.90 2.70 -8.39
N GLY A 16 -7.84 1.37 -8.56
CA GLY A 16 -8.75 0.62 -9.43
C GLY A 16 -8.52 0.82 -10.93
N VAL A 17 -7.49 1.57 -11.34
CA VAL A 17 -7.11 1.83 -12.75
C VAL A 17 -6.13 0.79 -13.31
N GLN A 18 -5.98 -0.35 -12.63
CA GLN A 18 -5.09 -1.41 -13.06
C GLN A 18 -5.60 -2.08 -14.35
N SER A 19 -4.81 -1.99 -15.42
CA SER A 19 -5.13 -2.68 -16.67
C SER A 19 -5.03 -4.20 -16.53
N SER A 20 -5.83 -4.93 -17.33
CA SER A 20 -5.78 -6.40 -17.40
C SER A 20 -4.38 -6.94 -17.70
N ARG A 21 -3.61 -6.24 -18.56
CA ARG A 21 -2.21 -6.55 -18.87
C ARG A 21 -1.29 -6.42 -17.66
N ASN A 22 -1.45 -5.39 -16.82
CA ASN A 22 -0.66 -5.25 -15.60
C ASN A 22 -1.00 -6.36 -14.61
N ARG A 23 -2.30 -6.64 -14.43
CA ARG A 23 -2.81 -7.70 -13.57
C ARG A 23 -2.26 -9.05 -14.02
N GLU A 24 -2.50 -9.46 -15.26
CA GLU A 24 -2.07 -10.76 -15.76
C GLU A 24 -0.55 -10.96 -15.69
N ARG A 25 0.23 -9.89 -15.92
CA ARG A 25 1.68 -9.89 -15.73
C ARG A 25 2.10 -10.04 -14.27
N ASP A 26 1.41 -9.37 -13.35
CA ASP A 26 1.68 -9.45 -11.92
C ASP A 26 1.31 -10.82 -11.33
N PHE A 27 0.24 -11.44 -11.84
CA PHE A 27 -0.24 -12.77 -11.44
C PHE A 27 0.53 -13.92 -12.10
N LYS A 28 0.90 -13.82 -13.39
CA LYS A 28 1.68 -14.88 -14.08
C LYS A 28 3.14 -14.97 -13.63
N GLN A 29 3.72 -13.90 -13.09
CA GLN A 29 5.10 -13.91 -12.61
C GLN A 29 5.26 -14.44 -11.16
N GLY A 30 4.21 -15.00 -10.54
CA GLY A 30 4.30 -15.55 -9.18
C GLY A 30 4.41 -14.48 -8.07
N ARG A 31 4.13 -13.22 -8.39
CA ARG A 31 4.36 -12.08 -7.48
C ARG A 31 3.17 -11.77 -6.57
N PHE A 32 2.15 -12.64 -6.51
CA PHE A 32 0.98 -12.44 -5.66
C PHE A 32 1.36 -12.20 -4.19
N GLY A 33 2.32 -12.97 -3.66
CA GLY A 33 2.83 -12.79 -2.30
C GLY A 33 3.45 -11.39 -2.06
N ILE A 34 4.10 -10.81 -3.07
CA ILE A 34 4.68 -9.46 -2.98
C ILE A 34 3.57 -8.40 -2.89
N PHE A 35 2.47 -8.58 -3.63
CA PHE A 35 1.32 -7.67 -3.54
C PHE A 35 0.64 -7.73 -2.19
N VAL A 36 0.42 -8.93 -1.65
CA VAL A 36 -0.16 -9.12 -0.31
C VAL A 36 0.74 -8.52 0.76
N ALA A 37 2.06 -8.79 0.70
CA ALA A 37 3.02 -8.20 1.63
C ALA A 37 3.06 -6.67 1.54
N ALA A 38 3.07 -6.10 0.33
CA ALA A 38 3.04 -4.66 0.12
C ALA A 38 1.76 -4.02 0.70
N GLY A 39 0.60 -4.67 0.50
CA GLY A 39 -0.68 -4.24 1.07
C GLY A 39 -0.65 -4.26 2.60
N LEU A 40 -0.19 -5.36 3.21
CA LEU A 40 -0.07 -5.48 4.67
C LEU A 40 0.85 -4.43 5.27
N VAL A 41 2.03 -4.21 4.67
CA VAL A 41 2.98 -3.18 5.12
C VAL A 41 2.35 -1.80 5.05
N PHE A 42 1.67 -1.48 3.94
CA PHE A 42 0.97 -0.20 3.79
C PHE A 42 -0.13 -0.02 4.84
N THR A 43 -0.95 -1.05 5.10
CA THR A 43 -2.01 -1.00 6.11
C THR A 43 -1.45 -0.78 7.51
N LEU A 44 -0.38 -1.48 7.89
CA LEU A 44 0.25 -1.30 9.20
C LEU A 44 0.83 0.12 9.37
N LEU A 45 1.49 0.64 8.32
CA LEU A 45 1.99 2.02 8.31
C LEU A 45 0.87 3.04 8.43
N PHE A 46 -0.24 2.83 7.72
CA PHE A 46 -1.41 3.71 7.79
C PHE A 46 -2.00 3.74 9.20
N ILE A 47 -2.21 2.56 9.82
CA ILE A 47 -2.71 2.45 11.20
C ILE A 47 -1.76 3.15 12.18
N GLY A 48 -0.44 2.90 12.08
CA GLY A 48 0.56 3.55 12.93
C GLY A 48 0.56 5.07 12.77
N THR A 49 0.38 5.58 11.55
CA THR A 49 0.28 7.01 11.27
C THR A 49 -0.95 7.62 11.95
N VAL A 50 -2.14 7.03 11.74
CA VAL A 50 -3.39 7.50 12.34
C VAL A 50 -3.29 7.47 13.87
N TYR A 51 -2.79 6.37 14.43
CA TYR A 51 -2.58 6.24 15.88
C TYR A 51 -1.68 7.35 16.42
N THR A 52 -0.54 7.60 15.78
CA THR A 52 0.39 8.67 16.17
C THR A 52 -0.27 10.03 16.14
N VAL A 53 -1.01 10.34 15.07
CA VAL A 53 -1.76 11.60 14.95
C VAL A 53 -2.77 11.74 16.08
N VAL A 54 -3.54 10.69 16.38
CA VAL A 54 -4.51 10.71 17.49
C VAL A 54 -3.81 10.98 18.82
N GLN A 55 -2.68 10.32 19.09
CA GLN A 55 -1.90 10.55 20.32
C GLN A 55 -1.38 11.99 20.40
N LEU A 56 -0.86 12.54 19.30
CA LEU A 56 -0.43 13.93 19.25
C LEU A 56 -1.58 14.90 19.53
N VAL A 57 -2.75 14.66 18.94
CA VAL A 57 -3.95 15.47 19.17
C VAL A 57 -4.38 15.39 20.63
N LEU A 58 -4.51 14.20 21.21
CA LEU A 58 -4.90 14.02 22.61
C LEU A 58 -3.93 14.69 23.58
N ASN A 59 -2.61 14.58 23.31
CA ASN A 59 -1.59 15.24 24.12
C ASN A 59 -1.58 16.77 23.95
N SER A 60 -2.02 17.28 22.80
CA SER A 60 -2.13 18.73 22.53
C SER A 60 -3.45 19.35 22.98
N ALA A 61 -4.49 18.53 23.11
CA ALA A 61 -5.84 18.93 23.52
C ALA A 61 -6.09 18.73 25.02
N GLY A 62 -5.11 18.14 25.73
CA GLY A 62 -5.10 18.02 27.19
C GLY A 62 -4.46 19.24 27.85
N ASP A 63 -5.22 20.34 27.89
CA ASP A 63 -5.27 21.31 29.00
C ASP A 63 -6.70 21.29 29.56
#